data_AF-A0A6N7ZQM7-F1
#
_entry.id   AF-A0A6N7ZQM7-F1
#
_cell.length_a   1.000
_cell.length_b   1.000
_cell.length_c   1.000
_cell.angle_alpha   90.00
_cell.angle_beta   90.00
_cell.angle_gamma   90.00
#
_symmetry.space_group_name_H-M   'P 1'
#
loop_
_entity.id
_entity.type
_entity.pdbx_description
1 polymer ?
#
loop_
_entity_poly.entity_id
_entity_poly.type
_entity_poly.pdbx_seq_one_letter_code
_entity_poly.pdbx_strand_id
1 'polypeptide(L)'
;MTITSAILENAGYRQYNRSGTHVAGRDGFVALWQKRITDELGIRYFVNFTEWDFSYLLKKPVARSMWANVQFNLKDDAVSDVSHSIANYSLEEVEGFFEKMWVEFGFEYYDGPPRATQSLEAKPI
;
A
#
# COMPACT_ATOMS: atom_id res chain seq x y z
N MET A 1 -11.89 9.56 -11.39
CA MET A 1 -12.55 9.39 -10.07
C MET A 1 -11.45 9.35 -9.02
N THR A 2 -11.61 9.99 -7.86
CA THR A 2 -10.58 9.95 -6.81
C THR A 2 -10.78 8.71 -5.94
N ILE A 3 -9.74 7.90 -5.76
CA ILE A 3 -9.77 6.77 -4.82
C ILE A 3 -9.84 7.33 -3.38
N THR A 4 -10.84 6.88 -2.61
CA THR A 4 -11.09 7.33 -1.23
C THR A 4 -11.07 6.15 -0.26
N SER A 5 -10.92 6.44 1.02
CA SER A 5 -10.99 5.43 2.10
C SER A 5 -12.28 4.58 2.03
N ALA A 6 -13.42 5.19 1.71
CA ALA A 6 -14.70 4.48 1.56
C ALA A 6 -14.71 3.52 0.35
N ILE A 7 -14.07 3.90 -0.77
CA ILE A 7 -13.90 3.02 -1.93
C ILE A 7 -13.03 1.81 -1.56
N LEU A 8 -11.95 2.04 -0.82
CA LEU A 8 -11.03 0.99 -0.38
C LEU A 8 -11.72 0.01 0.60
N GLU A 9 -12.46 0.53 1.58
CA GLU A 9 -13.22 -0.28 2.53
C GLU A 9 -14.23 -1.17 1.81
N ASN A 10 -15.03 -0.60 0.89
CA ASN A 10 -15.99 -1.35 0.09
C ASN A 10 -15.33 -2.41 -0.82
N ALA A 11 -14.07 -2.20 -1.21
CA ALA A 11 -13.30 -3.13 -2.02
C ALA A 11 -12.54 -4.20 -1.20
N GLY A 12 -12.74 -4.24 0.12
CA GLY A 12 -12.16 -5.25 1.02
C GLY A 12 -10.76 -4.92 1.53
N TYR A 13 -10.31 -3.67 1.39
CA TYR A 13 -9.07 -3.23 2.03
C TYR A 13 -9.31 -3.05 3.54
N ARG A 14 -8.35 -3.53 4.33
CA ARG A 14 -8.34 -3.32 5.79
C ARG A 14 -7.49 -2.11 6.12
N GLN A 15 -7.99 -1.29 7.03
CA GLN A 15 -7.27 -0.13 7.54
C GLN A 15 -6.32 -0.53 8.67
N TYR A 16 -5.10 -0.02 8.59
CA TYR A 16 -4.06 -0.14 9.61
C TYR A 16 -3.54 1.25 9.93
N ASN A 17 -3.82 1.72 11.14
CA ASN A 17 -3.30 3.00 11.61
C ASN A 17 -1.91 2.76 12.20
N ARG A 18 -0.93 3.56 11.77
CA ARG A 18 0.40 3.62 12.40
C ARG A 18 0.59 5.01 12.98
N SER A 19 0.96 5.06 14.25
CA SER A 19 1.53 6.24 14.87
C SER A 19 3.03 6.34 14.52
N GLY A 20 3.57 7.57 14.47
CA GLY A 20 5.02 7.80 14.45
C GLY A 20 5.67 8.03 13.08
N THR A 21 4.91 8.02 11.98
CA THR A 21 5.46 8.44 10.68
C THR A 21 5.19 9.93 10.46
N HIS A 22 6.25 10.72 10.68
CA HIS A 22 6.17 12.17 10.64
C HIS A 22 6.52 12.74 9.25
N VAL A 23 5.78 13.75 8.82
CA VAL A 23 6.16 14.64 7.72
C VAL A 23 6.49 16.00 8.30
N ALA A 24 7.71 16.49 8.06
CA ALA A 24 8.19 17.77 8.57
C ALA A 24 8.01 17.96 10.09
N GLY A 25 8.28 16.91 10.87
CA GLY A 25 8.22 16.95 12.33
C GLY A 25 6.82 16.91 12.93
N ARG A 26 5.78 16.58 12.16
CA ARG A 26 4.42 16.31 12.65
C ARG A 26 3.86 15.03 12.06
N ASP A 27 2.92 14.40 12.76
CA ASP A 27 2.16 13.28 12.22
C ASP A 27 1.44 13.71 10.93
N GLY A 28 1.88 13.15 9.80
CA GLY A 28 1.25 13.34 8.49
C GLY A 28 0.70 12.03 7.93
N PHE A 29 1.09 10.89 8.51
CA PHE A 29 0.54 9.59 8.14
C PHE A 29 -0.86 9.44 8.75
N VAL A 30 -1.82 9.03 7.91
CA VAL A 30 -3.20 8.79 8.33
C VAL A 30 -3.42 7.30 8.49
N ALA A 31 -3.20 6.53 7.42
CA ALA A 31 -3.51 5.11 7.39
C ALA A 31 -2.73 4.36 6.31
N LEU A 32 -2.52 3.06 6.56
CA LEU A 32 -2.18 2.08 5.55
C LEU A 32 -3.43 1.24 5.28
N TRP A 33 -3.93 1.27 4.07
CA TRP A 33 -5.00 0.40 3.60
C TRP A 33 -4.39 -0.78 2.87
N GLN A 34 -4.75 -2.01 3.23
CA GLN A 34 -4.13 -3.19 2.67
C GLN A 34 -5.14 -4.27 2.30
N LYS A 35 -4.98 -4.86 1.12
CA LYS A 35 -5.75 -6.00 0.61
C LYS A 35 -4.80 -7.13 0.25
N ARG A 36 -5.17 -8.35 0.66
CA ARG A 36 -4.43 -9.59 0.37
C ARG A 36 -4.92 -10.15 -0.97
N ILE A 37 -4.01 -10.42 -1.89
CA ILE A 37 -4.31 -11.06 -3.19
C ILE A 37 -3.81 -12.50 -3.15
N THR A 38 -4.73 -13.45 -3.36
CA THR A 38 -4.47 -14.90 -3.23
C THR A 38 -5.08 -15.67 -4.39
N ASP A 39 -4.50 -16.82 -4.69
CA ASP A 39 -5.05 -17.87 -5.56
C ASP A 39 -4.92 -19.25 -4.87
N GLU A 40 -5.11 -20.34 -5.62
CA GLU A 40 -5.01 -21.71 -5.13
C GLU A 40 -3.61 -22.14 -4.67
N LEU A 41 -2.54 -21.49 -5.15
CA LEU A 41 -1.15 -21.79 -4.78
C LEU A 41 -0.71 -20.99 -3.55
N GLY A 42 -1.39 -19.89 -3.24
CA GLY A 42 -1.17 -19.16 -1.99
C GLY A 42 -1.35 -17.65 -2.12
N ILE A 43 -0.52 -16.89 -1.40
CA ILE A 43 -0.54 -15.41 -1.46
C ILE A 43 0.33 -14.97 -2.61
N ARG A 44 -0.22 -14.21 -3.56
CA ARG A 44 0.60 -13.60 -4.60
C ARG A 44 1.29 -12.37 -4.03
N TYR A 45 0.52 -11.43 -3.50
CA TYR A 45 1.03 -10.16 -2.97
C TYR A 45 -0.01 -9.43 -2.11
N PHE A 46 0.43 -8.34 -1.48
CA PHE A 46 -0.45 -7.38 -0.79
C PHE A 46 -0.45 -6.04 -1.52
N VAL A 47 -1.64 -5.57 -1.89
CA VAL A 47 -1.81 -4.20 -2.41
C VAL A 47 -1.98 -3.25 -1.25
N ASN A 48 -1.20 -2.18 -1.24
CA ASN A 48 -1.18 -1.18 -0.21
C ASN A 48 -1.58 0.18 -0.78
N PHE A 49 -2.41 0.92 -0.05
CA PHE A 49 -2.61 2.35 -0.26
C PHE A 49 -2.19 3.09 1.01
N THR A 50 -1.22 3.98 0.89
CA THR A 50 -0.78 4.80 2.02
C THR A 50 -1.44 6.17 1.95
N GLU A 51 -2.21 6.51 2.96
CA GLU A 51 -2.93 7.78 3.09
C GLU A 51 -2.14 8.76 3.96
N TRP A 52 -1.97 9.97 3.45
CA TRP A 52 -1.26 11.07 4.10
C TRP A 52 -2.12 12.32 4.16
N ASP A 53 -1.94 13.11 5.22
CA ASP A 53 -2.53 14.42 5.40
C ASP A 53 -1.44 15.50 5.38
N PHE A 54 -1.43 16.29 4.31
CA PHE A 54 -0.50 17.42 4.12
C PHE A 54 -1.13 18.76 4.48
N SER A 55 -2.31 18.79 5.12
CA SER A 55 -3.06 20.02 5.42
C SER A 55 -2.23 21.00 6.25
N TYR A 56 -1.43 20.48 7.18
CA TYR A 56 -0.47 21.27 7.97
C TYR A 56 0.56 21.99 7.09
N LEU A 57 1.16 21.28 6.14
CA LEU A 57 2.22 21.82 5.28
C LEU A 57 1.68 22.82 4.25
N LEU A 58 0.56 22.48 3.64
CA LEU A 58 0.00 23.24 2.54
C LEU A 58 -0.92 24.38 3.01
N LYS A 59 -1.17 24.48 4.32
CA LYS A 59 -2.12 25.44 4.93
C LYS A 59 -3.48 25.43 4.23
N LYS A 60 -3.91 24.24 3.79
CA LYS A 60 -5.18 24.00 3.11
C LYS A 60 -5.99 23.01 3.95
N PRO A 61 -7.30 23.22 4.12
CA PRO A 61 -8.13 22.41 5.03
C PRO A 61 -8.30 20.95 4.59
N VAL A 62 -8.06 20.63 3.31
CA VAL A 62 -8.10 19.26 2.79
C VAL A 62 -6.95 19.10 1.81
N ALA A 63 -5.84 18.55 2.29
CA ALA A 63 -4.71 18.17 1.45
C ALA A 63 -4.31 16.70 1.68
N ARG A 64 -5.32 15.82 1.60
CA ARG A 64 -5.07 14.37 1.66
C ARG A 64 -4.50 13.87 0.35
N SER A 65 -3.51 12.99 0.45
CA SER A 65 -2.94 12.28 -0.68
C SER A 65 -2.90 10.79 -0.39
N MET A 66 -2.87 10.00 -1.44
CA MET A 66 -2.81 8.56 -1.32
C MET A 66 -1.94 8.00 -2.44
N TRP A 67 -1.17 6.97 -2.13
CA TRP A 67 -0.28 6.31 -3.08
C TRP A 67 -0.43 4.81 -2.99
N ALA A 68 -0.44 4.14 -4.14
CA ALA A 68 -0.57 2.69 -4.21
C ALA A 68 0.80 2.04 -4.40
N ASN A 69 1.06 0.96 -3.68
CA ASN A 69 2.27 0.17 -3.86
C ASN A 69 2.06 -1.32 -3.52
N VAL A 70 2.86 -2.15 -4.15
CA VAL A 70 2.96 -3.59 -3.88
C VAL A 70 4.42 -3.94 -3.64
N GLN A 71 4.65 -4.87 -2.71
CA GLN A 71 5.94 -5.54 -2.58
C GLN A 71 5.81 -6.94 -3.16
N PHE A 72 6.65 -7.27 -4.13
CA PHE A 72 6.72 -8.57 -4.77
C PHE A 72 8.00 -9.30 -4.36
N ASN A 73 7.92 -10.62 -4.20
CA ASN A 73 9.09 -11.45 -3.95
C ASN A 73 9.76 -11.85 -5.27
N LEU A 74 11.08 -11.92 -5.22
CA LEU A 74 11.96 -12.43 -6.27
C LEU A 74 12.60 -13.74 -5.79
N LYS A 75 13.09 -14.54 -6.74
CA LYS A 75 13.64 -15.90 -6.50
C LYS A 75 14.78 -16.04 -5.49
N ASP A 76 15.48 -14.94 -5.21
CA ASP A 76 16.68 -14.94 -4.37
C ASP A 76 16.43 -14.23 -3.01
N ASP A 77 15.23 -14.37 -2.46
CA ASP A 77 14.74 -13.66 -1.25
C ASP A 77 14.73 -12.12 -1.37
N ALA A 78 15.05 -11.59 -2.56
CA ALA A 78 14.99 -10.16 -2.83
C ALA A 78 13.53 -9.70 -2.95
N VAL A 79 13.27 -8.46 -2.57
CA VAL A 79 11.95 -7.83 -2.68
C VAL A 79 11.99 -6.68 -3.66
N SER A 80 10.92 -6.54 -4.45
CA SER A 80 10.71 -5.43 -5.38
C SER A 80 9.50 -4.61 -4.94
N ASP A 81 9.73 -3.34 -4.59
CA ASP A 81 8.66 -2.39 -4.32
C ASP A 81 8.22 -1.70 -5.62
N VAL A 82 7.01 -2.00 -6.06
CA VAL A 82 6.39 -1.36 -7.24
C VAL A 82 5.36 -0.35 -6.76
N SER A 83 5.55 0.91 -7.13
CA SER A 83 4.61 1.99 -6.82
C SER A 83 3.89 2.46 -8.08
N HIS A 84 2.61 2.80 -7.94
CA HIS A 84 1.80 3.33 -9.03
C HIS A 84 1.06 4.58 -8.59
N SER A 85 1.01 5.57 -9.48
CA SER A 85 0.19 6.76 -9.26
C SER A 85 -1.28 6.38 -9.29
N ILE A 86 -2.05 6.93 -8.37
CA ILE A 86 -3.51 6.77 -8.36
C ILE A 86 -4.22 7.92 -9.07
N ALA A 87 -3.49 8.96 -9.46
CA ALA A 87 -4.08 10.17 -10.02
C ALA A 87 -4.73 9.85 -11.37
N ASN A 88 -6.03 10.12 -11.47
CA ASN A 88 -6.87 9.87 -12.65
C ASN A 88 -7.16 8.40 -12.97
N TYR A 89 -6.82 7.46 -12.08
CA TYR A 89 -7.15 6.05 -12.25
C TYR A 89 -8.27 5.62 -11.29
N SER A 90 -9.11 4.69 -11.72
CA SER A 90 -10.02 3.93 -10.87
C SER A 90 -9.26 2.90 -10.03
N LEU A 91 -9.90 2.38 -8.98
CA LEU A 91 -9.31 1.31 -8.18
C LEU A 91 -9.04 0.06 -9.04
N GLU A 92 -9.94 -0.29 -9.94
CA GLU A 92 -9.81 -1.43 -10.84
C GLU A 92 -8.59 -1.29 -11.77
N GLU A 93 -8.36 -0.10 -12.33
CA GLU A 93 -7.19 0.15 -13.18
C GLU A 93 -5.88 0.04 -12.39
N VAL A 94 -5.87 0.50 -11.14
CA VAL A 94 -4.69 0.38 -10.27
C VAL A 94 -4.43 -1.08 -9.87
N GLU A 95 -5.46 -1.83 -9.48
CA GLU A 95 -5.34 -3.27 -9.18
C GLU A 95 -4.91 -4.05 -10.42
N GLY A 96 -5.49 -3.75 -11.58
CA GLY A 96 -5.14 -4.36 -12.87
C GLY A 96 -3.70 -4.07 -13.30
N PHE A 97 -3.16 -2.88 -12.98
CA PHE A 97 -1.74 -2.58 -13.21
C PHE A 97 -0.84 -3.51 -12.40
N PHE A 98 -1.10 -3.72 -11.11
CA PHE A 98 -0.28 -4.61 -10.29
C PHE A 98 -0.41 -6.08 -10.69
N GLU A 99 -1.61 -6.50 -11.10
CA GLU A 99 -1.82 -7.84 -11.64
C GLU A 99 -1.00 -8.06 -12.92
N LYS A 100 -1.00 -7.09 -13.82
CA LYS A 100 -0.18 -7.14 -15.03
C LYS A 100 1.32 -7.22 -14.70
N MET A 101 1.80 -6.42 -13.76
CA MET A 101 3.20 -6.48 -13.29
C MET A 101 3.55 -7.85 -12.72
N TRP A 102 2.65 -8.47 -11.96
CA TRP A 102 2.88 -9.84 -11.49
C TRP A 102 3.05 -10.83 -12.64
N VAL A 103 2.12 -10.81 -13.59
CA VAL A 103 2.09 -11.77 -14.70
C VAL A 103 3.29 -11.58 -15.63
N GLU A 104 3.64 -10.35 -15.97
CA GLU A 104 4.72 -10.06 -16.92
C GLU A 104 6.12 -10.34 -16.35
N PHE A 105 6.33 -10.10 -15.05
CA PHE A 105 7.63 -10.26 -14.42
C PHE A 105 7.81 -11.60 -13.70
N GLY A 106 6.75 -12.39 -13.55
CA GLY A 106 6.82 -13.73 -12.97
C GLY A 106 7.34 -13.75 -11.53
N PHE A 107 6.87 -12.82 -10.70
CA PHE A 107 7.22 -12.73 -9.29
C PHE A 107 6.79 -13.98 -8.51
N GLU A 108 7.45 -14.22 -7.37
CA GLU A 108 7.17 -15.36 -6.48
C GLU A 108 6.12 -15.05 -5.42
N TYR A 109 5.48 -16.11 -4.94
CA TYR A 109 4.48 -16.07 -3.88
C TYR A 109 5.04 -15.43 -2.59
N TYR A 110 4.14 -14.75 -1.89
CA TYR A 110 4.45 -14.02 -0.68
C TYR A 110 4.33 -14.91 0.56
N ASP A 111 5.47 -15.25 1.15
CA ASP A 111 5.55 -16.11 2.33
C ASP A 111 5.63 -15.32 3.66
N GLY A 112 5.72 -13.99 3.57
CA GLY A 112 5.87 -13.09 4.72
C GLY A 112 4.55 -12.62 5.33
N PRO A 113 4.60 -12.04 6.55
CA PRO A 113 3.43 -11.43 7.15
C PRO A 113 3.10 -10.09 6.44
N PRO A 114 1.84 -9.62 6.46
CA PRO A 114 1.46 -8.40 5.74
C PRO A 114 2.28 -7.18 6.17
N ARG A 115 2.55 -6.24 5.26
CA ARG A 115 3.35 -5.02 5.55
C ARG A 115 2.93 -4.27 6.82
N ALA A 116 1.63 -4.25 7.13
CA ALA A 116 1.11 -3.63 8.35
C ALA A 116 1.73 -4.21 9.64
N THR A 117 2.02 -5.51 9.64
CA THR A 117 2.53 -6.28 10.79
C THR A 117 4.05 -6.27 10.93
N GLN A 118 4.79 -5.88 9.90
CA GLN A 118 6.26 -5.90 9.89
C GLN A 118 6.93 -4.81 10.77
N SER A 119 6.16 -3.89 11.39
CA SER A 119 6.70 -2.86 12.30
C SER A 119 6.77 -3.28 13.77
N LEU A 120 6.45 -4.53 14.12
CA LEU A 120 6.53 -4.99 15.51
C LEU A 120 7.93 -5.47 15.92
N GLU A 121 8.87 -5.56 14.98
CA GLU A 121 10.25 -5.99 15.25
C GLU A 121 11.26 -4.96 14.75
N ALA A 122 11.24 -3.76 15.34
CA ALA A 122 12.49 -3.02 15.42
C ALA A 122 13.41 -3.81 16.36
N LYS A 123 14.31 -4.62 15.78
CA LYS A 123 15.42 -5.19 16.55
C LYS A 123 16.14 -4.03 17.24
N PRO A 124 16.34 -4.07 18.56
CA PRO A 124 17.15 -3.07 19.23
C PRO A 124 18.55 -3.08 18.60
N ILE A 125 19.03 -1.90 18.21
CA ILE A 125 20.44 -1.67 17.87
C ILE A 125 21.23 -1.70 19.17
#